data_AF-A0A957TQV5-F1
#
_entry.id   AF-A0A957TQV5-F1
#
_cell.length_a   1.000
_cell.length_b   1.000
_cell.length_c   1.000
_cell.angle_alpha   90.00
_cell.angle_beta   90.00
_cell.angle_gamma   90.00
#
_symmetry.space_group_name_H-M   'P 1'
#
loop_
_entity.id
_entity.type
_entity.pdbx_description
1 polymer ?
#
loop_
_entity_poly.entity_id
_entity_poly.type
_entity_poly.pdbx_seq_one_letter_code
_entity_poly.pdbx_strand_id
1 'polypeptide(L)' 'AAEAGKHVLCEKPLALNVEQASAMIETAEAMEVKHTTFFTYRWLPHT' A
#
# COMPACT_ATOMS: atom_id res chain seq x y z
N ALA A 1 6.73 6.44 7.19
CA ALA A 1 5.57 5.93 7.97
C ALA A 1 5.73 4.44 8.29
N ALA A 2 5.89 3.59 7.27
CA ALA A 2 6.20 2.17 7.43
C ALA A 2 7.50 1.94 8.23
N GLU A 3 8.59 2.66 7.92
CA GLU A 3 9.87 2.62 8.67
C GLU A 3 9.74 2.95 10.16
N ALA A 4 8.67 3.66 10.55
CA ALA A 4 8.36 3.95 11.94
C ALA A 4 7.48 2.87 12.60
N GLY A 5 7.35 1.69 11.98
CA GLY A 5 6.53 0.57 12.46
C GLY A 5 5.01 0.80 12.34
N LYS A 6 4.56 1.77 11.54
CA LYS A 6 3.14 2.07 11.37
C LYS A 6 2.57 1.34 10.17
N HIS A 7 1.37 0.78 10.32
CA HIS A 7 0.56 0.36 9.18
C HIS A 7 0.18 1.58 8.34
N VAL A 8 0.14 1.39 7.02
CA VAL A 8 -0.04 2.48 6.05
C VAL A 8 -1.20 2.18 5.11
N LEU A 9 -2.10 3.14 4.99
CA LEU A 9 -3.13 3.18 3.95
C LEU A 9 -2.83 4.37 3.03
N CYS A 10 -2.60 4.10 1.75
CA CYS A 10 -2.29 5.12 0.73
C CYS A 10 -3.46 5.29 -0.24
N GLU A 11 -3.72 6.51 -0.69
CA GLU A 11 -4.67 6.76 -1.79
C GLU A 11 -4.16 6.19 -3.12
N LYS A 12 -5.06 6.05 -4.10
CA LYS A 12 -4.72 5.65 -5.46
C LYS A 12 -4.35 6.88 -6.32
N PRO A 13 -3.45 6.75 -7.31
CA PRO A 13 -2.59 5.59 -7.57
C PRO A 13 -1.53 5.43 -6.47
N LEU A 14 -1.08 4.19 -6.22
CA LEU A 14 -0.15 3.90 -5.12
C LEU A 14 1.19 4.64 -5.26
N ALA A 15 1.69 4.77 -6.48
CA ALA A 15 2.92 5.49 -6.82
C ALA A 15 2.86 5.99 -8.28
N LEU A 16 3.88 6.74 -8.72
CA LEU A 16 3.94 7.29 -10.09
C LEU A 16 4.42 6.25 -11.12
N ASN A 17 5.15 5.24 -10.67
CA ASN A 17 5.65 4.14 -11.51
C ASN A 17 5.78 2.84 -10.70
N VAL A 18 6.16 1.76 -11.38
CA VAL A 18 6.25 0.41 -10.79
C VAL A 18 7.41 0.33 -9.81
N GLU A 19 8.55 0.93 -10.13
CA GLU A 19 9.75 0.87 -9.31
C GLU A 19 9.53 1.51 -7.93
N GLN A 20 8.82 2.64 -7.89
CA GLN A 20 8.43 3.28 -6.64
C GLN A 20 7.44 2.44 -5.84
N ALA A 21 6.45 1.83 -6.49
CA ALA A 21 5.49 0.96 -5.82
C ALA A 21 6.19 -0.28 -5.20
N SER A 22 7.15 -0.88 -5.91
CA SER A 22 7.94 -2.01 -5.41
C SER A 22 8.74 -1.62 -4.16
N ALA A 23 9.41 -0.48 -4.15
CA ALA A 23 10.15 0.01 -2.99
C ALA A 23 9.24 0.20 -1.75
N MET A 24 8.01 0.66 -1.95
CA MET A 24 7.02 0.79 -0.85
C MET A 24 6.60 -0.59 -0.29
N ILE A 25 6.49 -1.61 -1.14
CA ILE A 25 6.18 -2.99 -0.72
C ILE A 25 7.34 -3.57 0.08
N GLU A 26 8.56 -3.50 -0.45
CA GLU A 26 9.78 -4.00 0.20
C GLU A 26 9.95 -3.40 1.60
N THR A 27 9.73 -2.09 1.73
CA THR A 27 9.80 -1.40 3.03
C THR A 27 8.74 -1.90 4.00
N ALA A 28 7.50 -2.13 3.52
CA ALA A 28 6.41 -2.60 4.36
C ALA A 28 6.64 -4.05 4.84
N GLU A 29 7.15 -4.91 3.95
CA GLU A 29 7.52 -6.30 4.27
C GLU A 29 8.67 -6.37 5.26
N ALA A 30 9.75 -5.61 5.03
CA ALA A 30 10.90 -5.56 5.93
C ALA A 30 10.54 -5.06 7.33
N MET A 31 9.57 -4.15 7.44
CA MET A 31 9.08 -3.63 8.71
C MET A 31 7.95 -4.44 9.33
N GLU A 32 7.53 -5.54 8.68
CA GLU A 32 6.41 -6.40 9.10
C GLU A 32 5.10 -5.62 9.33
N VAL A 33 4.85 -4.55 8.56
CA VAL A 33 3.65 -3.72 8.65
C VAL A 33 2.68 -3.98 7.50
N LYS A 34 1.39 -3.80 7.75
CA LYS A 34 0.37 -3.81 6.70
C LYS A 34 0.44 -2.50 5.90
N HIS A 35 0.55 -2.65 4.58
CA HIS A 35 0.47 -1.57 3.61
C HIS A 35 -0.65 -1.88 2.61
N THR A 36 -1.58 -0.94 2.42
CA THR A 36 -2.71 -1.11 1.50
C THR A 36 -2.98 0.16 0.71
N THR A 37 -3.53 0.00 -0.49
CA THR A 37 -4.06 1.10 -1.29
C THR A 37 -5.56 1.18 -1.10
N PHE A 38 -6.10 2.40 -1.00
CA PHE A 38 -7.54 2.67 -0.89
C PHE A 38 -8.27 2.45 -2.22
N PHE A 39 -8.17 1.22 -2.74
CA PHE A 39 -8.83 0.77 -3.96
C PHE A 39 -10.19 0.18 -3.59
N THR A 40 -11.17 1.07 -3.43
CA THR A 40 -12.53 0.75 -2.96
C THR A 40 -13.27 -0.23 -3.86
N TYR A 41 -12.89 -0.33 -5.15
CA TYR A 41 -13.52 -1.23 -6.10
C TYR A 41 -13.35 -2.72 -5.74
N ARG A 42 -12.32 -3.09 -4.96
CA ARG A 42 -12.19 -4.45 -4.37
C ARG A 42 -13.33 -4.82 -3.42
N TRP A 43 -14.04 -3.82 -2.89
CA TRP A 43 -15.03 -3.97 -1.83
C TRP A 43 -16.44 -3.53 -2.26
N LEU A 44 -16.61 -3.15 -3.53
CA LEU A 44 -17.95 -2.91 -4.06
C LEU A 44 -18.68 -4.25 -4.18
N PRO A 45 -19.96 -4.32 -3.76
CA PRO A 45 -20.75 -5.53 -3.96
C PRO A 45 -20.88 -5.83 -5.46
N HIS A 46 -20.70 -7.08 -5.82
CA HIS A 46 -21.03 -7.58 -7.14
C HIS A 46 -22.49 -8.05 -7.13
N THR A 47 -23.27 -7.63 -8.13
CA THR A 47 -24.63 -8.13 -8.36
C THR A 47 -24.65 -9.60 -8.71
#